data_AF-A0A1I0FL04-F1
#
_entry.id   AF-A0A1I0FL04-F1
#
_cell.length_a   1.000
_cell.length_b   1.000
_cell.length_c   1.000
_cell.angle_alpha   90.00
_cell.angle_beta   90.00
_cell.angle_gamma   90.00
#
_symmetry.space_group_name_H-M   'P 1'
#
loop_
_entity.id
_entity.type
_entity.pdbx_description
1 polymer ?
#
loop_
_entity_poly.entity_id
_entity_poly.type
_entity_poly.pdbx_seq_one_letter_code
_entity_poly.pdbx_strand_id
1 'polypeptide(L)'
;MKKIIDFQCSYDNSTSISKEVIKNTGLKFPEAYKNWQSMAQLAIAIKKHDKAVFCELPFCHTLEGEALGGSINYGDEKIGPRGKGYICTTAEELLSLPEIDYSKGRIAEVLKACRYLRDEGENVALYISGPFTIMNVLADPRHIFRIFKKSPEAMKAIFDKLQEETLRFVEETQKVGVNIISYGDSTGGLNILGPKLAEEVVEIFTYPLFKRIEKILDDKTILLLCPKTTFALLGTDKARWKDVDLGRPIKYVEACVEVAGEAKFVGEMCIKNKGFFLKNGVIKTVTLL
;
A
#
# COMPACT_ATOMS: atom_id res chain seq x y z
N MET A 1 18.54 -22.38 -6.13
CA MET A 1 18.02 -21.18 -5.44
C MET A 1 16.83 -20.69 -6.24
N LYS A 2 15.69 -20.43 -5.59
CA LYS A 2 14.61 -19.71 -6.26
C LYS A 2 15.10 -18.31 -6.62
N LYS A 3 14.55 -17.74 -7.68
CA LYS A 3 14.90 -16.41 -8.17
C LYS A 3 13.71 -15.52 -7.91
N ILE A 4 13.94 -14.27 -7.51
CA ILE A 4 12.89 -13.26 -7.48
C ILE A 4 12.35 -13.07 -8.91
N ILE A 5 11.05 -13.27 -9.08
CA ILE A 5 10.35 -13.09 -10.36
C ILE A 5 9.63 -11.74 -10.29
N ASP A 6 9.70 -10.96 -11.38
CA ASP A 6 8.94 -9.72 -11.45
C ASP A 6 7.49 -9.97 -11.87
N PHE A 7 6.57 -9.16 -11.36
CA PHE A 7 5.19 -9.11 -11.81
C PHE A 7 5.01 -7.95 -12.79
N GLN A 8 4.51 -8.25 -13.99
CA GLN A 8 4.23 -7.24 -15.01
C GLN A 8 2.90 -6.55 -14.70
N CYS A 9 2.96 -5.28 -14.27
CA CYS A 9 1.76 -4.51 -14.02
C CYS A 9 1.05 -4.20 -15.35
N SER A 10 -0.16 -4.74 -15.53
CA SER A 10 -1.00 -4.51 -16.71
C SER A 10 -1.99 -3.36 -16.55
N TYR A 11 -2.18 -2.89 -15.31
CA TYR A 11 -3.01 -1.73 -15.01
C TYR A 11 -2.08 -0.54 -14.93
N ASP A 12 -2.32 0.45 -15.79
CA ASP A 12 -1.59 1.70 -15.74
C ASP A 12 -1.62 2.21 -14.31
N ASN A 13 -0.50 2.75 -13.81
CA ASN A 13 -0.48 3.47 -12.54
C ASN A 13 -1.31 4.76 -12.60
N SER A 14 -2.19 4.92 -13.60
CA SER A 14 -3.09 6.04 -13.76
C SER A 14 -4.06 6.07 -12.58
N THR A 15 -3.75 6.94 -11.64
CA THR A 15 -4.62 7.51 -10.62
C THR A 15 -5.77 8.34 -11.23
N SER A 16 -5.90 8.36 -12.56
CA SER A 16 -6.89 9.17 -13.26
C SER A 16 -8.30 8.69 -12.94
N ILE A 17 -9.11 9.60 -12.43
CA ILE A 17 -10.50 9.33 -12.10
C ILE A 17 -11.33 9.46 -13.39
N SER A 18 -12.25 8.52 -13.62
CA SER A 18 -13.16 8.56 -14.76
C SER A 18 -13.94 9.87 -14.82
N LYS A 19 -14.06 10.48 -16.01
CA LYS A 19 -14.86 11.71 -16.22
C LYS A 19 -16.31 11.54 -15.77
N GLU A 20 -16.86 10.34 -15.89
CA GLU A 20 -18.22 10.03 -15.47
C GLU A 20 -18.36 10.13 -13.94
N VAL A 21 -17.41 9.58 -13.19
CA VAL A 21 -17.35 9.66 -11.72
C VAL A 21 -17.31 11.13 -11.26
N ILE A 22 -16.51 11.96 -11.93
CA ILE A 22 -16.37 13.37 -11.59
C ILE A 22 -17.66 14.14 -11.84
N LYS A 23 -18.27 13.94 -13.01
CA LYS A 23 -19.54 14.60 -13.37
C LYS A 23 -20.65 14.22 -12.39
N ASN A 24 -20.70 12.95 -11.98
CA ASN A 24 -21.74 12.45 -11.08
C ASN A 24 -21.56 12.92 -9.63
N THR A 25 -20.32 13.15 -9.18
CA THR A 25 -20.04 13.59 -7.80
C THR A 25 -20.04 15.10 -7.64
N GLY A 26 -19.73 15.86 -8.70
CA GLY A 26 -19.60 17.32 -8.66
C GLY A 26 -18.41 17.80 -7.82
N LEU A 27 -17.49 16.89 -7.46
CA LEU A 27 -16.34 17.18 -6.62
C LEU A 27 -15.31 18.04 -7.35
N LYS A 28 -14.67 18.94 -6.60
CA LYS A 28 -13.61 19.81 -7.11
C LYS A 28 -12.25 19.27 -6.70
N PHE A 29 -11.33 19.23 -7.65
CA PHE A 29 -9.93 18.86 -7.41
C PHE A 29 -9.08 20.12 -7.26
N PRO A 30 -8.09 20.14 -6.34
CA PRO A 30 -7.58 19.02 -5.55
C PRO A 30 -8.30 18.74 -4.22
N GLU A 31 -9.34 19.50 -3.85
CA GLU A 31 -9.98 19.39 -2.53
C GLU A 31 -10.58 18.00 -2.27
N ALA A 32 -11.01 17.30 -3.32
CA ALA A 32 -11.44 15.90 -3.25
C ALA A 32 -10.39 14.93 -2.68
N TYR A 33 -9.11 15.30 -2.70
CA TYR A 33 -8.01 14.52 -2.15
C TYR A 33 -7.65 14.87 -0.69
N LYS A 34 -8.23 15.93 -0.13
CA LYS A 34 -7.78 16.53 1.13
C LYS A 34 -8.73 16.34 2.29
N ASN A 35 -10.03 16.31 2.03
CA ASN A 35 -11.06 16.26 3.05
C ASN A 35 -11.79 14.91 3.05
N TRP A 36 -12.06 14.38 4.25
CA TRP A 36 -12.60 13.03 4.41
C TRP A 36 -13.97 12.84 3.76
N GLN A 37 -14.88 13.82 3.83
CA GLN A 37 -16.22 13.71 3.22
C GLN A 37 -16.11 13.53 1.72
N SER A 38 -15.26 14.35 1.08
CA SER A 38 -15.05 14.29 -0.37
C SER A 38 -14.37 12.99 -0.78
N MET A 39 -13.40 12.52 0.02
CA MET A 39 -12.74 11.23 -0.22
C MET A 39 -13.71 10.05 -0.13
N ALA A 40 -14.58 10.02 0.88
CA ALA A 40 -15.59 8.97 1.03
C ALA A 40 -16.60 8.99 -0.12
N GLN A 41 -17.13 10.16 -0.49
CA GLN A 41 -18.05 10.31 -1.61
C GLN A 41 -17.40 9.83 -2.93
N LEU A 42 -16.14 10.21 -3.16
CA LEU A 42 -15.39 9.80 -4.34
C LEU A 42 -15.15 8.28 -4.36
N ALA A 43 -14.76 7.69 -3.23
CA ALA A 43 -14.50 6.26 -3.13
C ALA A 43 -15.75 5.42 -3.43
N ILE A 44 -16.91 5.82 -2.92
CA ILE A 44 -18.21 5.20 -3.21
C ILE A 44 -18.55 5.31 -4.70
N ALA A 45 -18.33 6.48 -5.31
CA ALA A 45 -18.62 6.70 -6.71
C ALA A 45 -17.70 5.85 -7.63
N ILE A 46 -16.41 5.76 -7.31
CA ILE A 46 -15.44 4.90 -8.01
C ILE A 46 -15.85 3.43 -7.86
N LYS A 47 -16.16 2.98 -6.63
CA LYS A 47 -16.62 1.61 -6.38
C LYS A 47 -17.81 1.25 -7.27
N LYS A 48 -18.84 2.12 -7.33
CA LYS A 48 -20.05 1.91 -8.13
C LYS A 48 -19.74 1.87 -9.62
N HIS A 49 -18.99 2.83 -10.13
CA HIS A 49 -18.60 2.90 -11.55
C HIS A 49 -17.81 1.66 -11.98
N ASP A 50 -16.85 1.23 -11.18
CA ASP A 50 -15.97 0.10 -11.50
C ASP A 50 -16.56 -1.26 -11.12
N LYS A 51 -17.79 -1.29 -10.57
CA LYS A 51 -18.47 -2.49 -10.05
C LYS A 51 -17.58 -3.27 -9.07
N ALA A 52 -16.79 -2.53 -8.29
CA ALA A 52 -15.91 -3.07 -7.27
C ALA A 52 -16.69 -3.44 -6.01
N VAL A 53 -16.08 -4.28 -5.18
CA VAL A 53 -16.67 -4.78 -3.92
C VAL A 53 -16.13 -4.06 -2.69
N PHE A 54 -15.33 -3.02 -2.90
CA PHE A 54 -14.64 -2.25 -1.87
C PHE A 54 -14.41 -0.80 -2.33
N CYS A 55 -14.21 0.08 -1.36
CA CYS A 55 -13.75 1.44 -1.52
C CYS A 55 -12.23 1.50 -1.29
N GLU A 56 -11.48 2.08 -2.23
CA GLU A 56 -10.02 2.23 -2.14
C GLU A 56 -9.65 3.63 -1.65
N LEU A 57 -8.75 3.73 -0.68
CA LEU A 57 -8.21 5.00 -0.18
C LEU A 57 -6.73 4.84 0.19
N PRO A 58 -5.93 5.92 0.20
CA PRO A 58 -6.16 7.14 -0.57
C PRO A 58 -6.05 6.88 -2.09
N PHE A 59 -6.30 7.90 -2.91
CA PHE A 59 -6.20 7.81 -4.37
C PHE A 59 -4.78 8.11 -4.92
N CYS A 60 -3.74 7.91 -4.10
CA CYS A 60 -2.36 8.26 -4.44
C CYS A 60 -1.34 7.50 -3.56
N HIS A 61 -0.06 7.72 -3.81
CA HIS A 61 1.05 7.06 -3.10
C HIS A 61 1.92 8.04 -2.30
N THR A 62 1.35 9.17 -1.86
CA THR A 62 2.08 10.26 -1.22
C THR A 62 1.72 10.49 0.24
N LEU A 63 0.86 9.65 0.82
CA LEU A 63 0.24 9.92 2.11
C LEU A 63 1.25 9.96 3.26
N GLU A 64 2.05 8.91 3.39
CA GLU A 64 3.04 8.76 4.45
C GLU A 64 4.21 9.72 4.24
N GLY A 65 4.66 9.89 3.00
CA GLY A 65 5.70 10.85 2.64
C GLY A 65 5.31 12.30 2.94
N GLU A 66 4.04 12.68 2.71
CA GLU A 66 3.53 13.98 3.14
C GLU A 66 3.45 14.09 4.66
N ALA A 67 2.98 13.05 5.34
CA ALA A 67 2.86 13.05 6.80
C ALA A 67 4.23 13.18 7.51
N LEU A 68 5.30 12.73 6.86
CA LEU A 68 6.70 12.94 7.26
C LEU A 68 7.27 14.31 6.89
N GLY A 69 6.49 15.18 6.22
CA GLY A 69 6.86 16.57 5.88
C GLY A 69 7.11 16.82 4.38
N GLY A 70 6.97 15.82 3.52
CA GLY A 70 7.14 15.96 2.07
C GLY A 70 6.14 16.94 1.45
N SER A 71 6.60 17.73 0.47
CA SER A 71 5.74 18.71 -0.22
C SER A 71 4.99 18.07 -1.38
N ILE A 72 3.66 18.22 -1.42
CA ILE A 72 2.80 17.59 -2.43
C ILE A 72 2.27 18.61 -3.43
N ASN A 73 2.33 18.24 -4.71
CA ASN A 73 1.53 18.83 -5.77
C ASN A 73 0.31 17.93 -5.98
N TYR A 74 -0.86 18.38 -5.52
CA TYR A 74 -2.08 17.57 -5.58
C TYR A 74 -2.66 17.39 -6.98
N GLY A 75 -2.18 18.16 -7.96
CA GLY A 75 -2.65 18.06 -9.34
C GLY A 75 -4.17 18.26 -9.48
N ASP A 76 -4.74 17.50 -10.39
CA ASP A 76 -6.16 17.50 -10.74
C ASP A 76 -6.71 16.06 -10.77
N GLU A 77 -7.89 15.84 -11.35
CA GLU A 77 -8.51 14.53 -11.48
C GLU A 77 -7.72 13.53 -12.36
N LYS A 78 -6.82 14.01 -13.23
CA LYS A 78 -6.12 13.19 -14.22
C LYS A 78 -4.77 12.76 -13.71
N ILE A 79 -4.04 13.68 -13.07
CA ILE A 79 -2.67 13.47 -12.65
C ILE A 79 -2.60 13.05 -11.17
N GLY A 80 -3.49 13.59 -10.34
CA GLY A 80 -3.51 13.34 -8.91
C GLY A 80 -2.26 13.81 -8.13
N PRO A 81 -2.21 13.50 -6.82
CA PRO A 81 -1.12 13.91 -5.93
C PRO A 81 0.23 13.27 -6.25
N ARG A 82 1.28 14.09 -6.30
CA ARG A 82 2.69 13.70 -6.49
C ARG A 82 3.64 14.58 -5.69
N GLY A 83 4.88 14.12 -5.47
CA GLY A 83 5.92 14.96 -4.86
C GLY A 83 6.15 16.24 -5.68
N LYS A 84 6.17 17.39 -4.99
CA LYS A 84 6.44 18.72 -5.59
C LYS A 84 7.93 19.04 -5.61
N GLY A 85 8.66 18.54 -4.63
CA GLY A 85 10.09 18.74 -4.45
C GLY A 85 10.60 17.90 -3.28
N TYR A 86 11.92 17.73 -3.22
CA TYR A 86 12.58 16.93 -2.20
C TYR A 86 13.04 17.81 -1.05
N ILE A 87 12.88 17.31 0.18
CA ILE A 87 13.30 17.97 1.42
C ILE A 87 14.52 17.31 2.04
N CYS A 88 14.93 16.12 1.54
CA CYS A 88 16.08 15.37 2.02
C CYS A 88 17.04 15.01 0.88
N THR A 89 18.32 15.01 1.21
CA THR A 89 19.46 14.68 0.34
C THR A 89 20.49 13.77 1.03
N THR A 90 20.47 13.67 2.37
CA THR A 90 21.35 12.80 3.16
C THR A 90 20.59 11.81 4.04
N ALA A 91 21.31 10.86 4.63
CA ALA A 91 20.72 9.88 5.54
C ALA A 91 20.32 10.50 6.88
N GLU A 92 21.13 11.44 7.37
CA GLU A 92 20.90 12.18 8.62
C GLU A 92 19.61 13.00 8.54
N GLU A 93 19.35 13.64 7.39
CA GLU A 93 18.11 14.38 7.15
C GLU A 93 16.89 13.44 7.20
N LEU A 94 16.94 12.28 6.54
CA LEU A 94 15.87 11.27 6.58
C LEU A 94 15.62 10.74 8.00
N LEU A 95 16.69 10.49 8.77
CA LEU A 95 16.60 10.04 10.15
C LEU A 95 16.06 11.12 11.10
N SER A 96 16.32 12.39 10.80
CA SER A 96 15.86 13.53 11.59
C SER A 96 14.39 13.91 11.35
N LEU A 97 13.75 13.32 10.33
CA LEU A 97 12.33 13.56 10.06
C LEU A 97 11.47 13.20 11.27
N PRO A 98 10.41 14.00 11.54
CA PRO A 98 9.54 13.73 12.66
C PRO A 98 8.86 12.37 12.53
N GLU A 99 8.31 11.91 13.64
CA GLU A 99 7.36 10.81 13.63
C GLU A 99 6.04 11.22 12.98
N ILE A 100 5.31 10.28 12.37
CA ILE A 100 4.00 10.56 11.79
C ILE A 100 2.98 10.84 12.90
N ASP A 101 2.34 12.02 12.85
CA ASP A 101 1.17 12.34 13.67
C ASP A 101 -0.12 11.96 12.93
N TYR A 102 -0.63 10.76 13.22
CA TYR A 102 -1.87 10.23 12.60
C TYR A 102 -3.15 11.00 12.97
N SER A 103 -3.08 11.97 13.88
CA SER A 103 -4.22 12.81 14.27
C SER A 103 -4.36 14.08 13.42
N LYS A 104 -3.37 14.39 12.57
CA LYS A 104 -3.33 15.63 11.76
C LYS A 104 -3.05 15.37 10.28
N GLY A 105 -3.25 16.41 9.48
CA GLY A 105 -3.00 16.38 8.04
C GLY A 105 -3.92 15.43 7.28
N ARG A 106 -3.54 15.11 6.04
CA ARG A 106 -4.35 14.29 5.15
C ARG A 106 -4.44 12.83 5.60
N ILE A 107 -3.44 12.30 6.31
CA ILE A 107 -3.49 10.93 6.84
C ILE A 107 -4.63 10.76 7.86
N ALA A 108 -4.87 11.77 8.70
CA ALA A 108 -6.02 11.78 9.60
C ALA A 108 -7.35 11.86 8.85
N GLU A 109 -7.42 12.66 7.78
CA GLU A 109 -8.61 12.76 6.93
C GLU A 109 -8.91 11.44 6.18
N VAL A 110 -7.87 10.73 5.73
CA VAL A 110 -8.01 9.39 5.14
C VAL A 110 -8.53 8.39 6.17
N LEU A 111 -7.97 8.37 7.38
CA LEU A 111 -8.44 7.51 8.47
C LEU A 111 -9.90 7.79 8.86
N LYS A 112 -10.33 9.07 8.86
CA LYS A 112 -11.74 9.45 9.06
C LYS A 112 -12.64 8.94 7.94
N ALA A 113 -12.21 9.08 6.68
CA ALA A 113 -12.96 8.58 5.53
C ALA A 113 -13.11 7.05 5.59
N CYS A 114 -12.04 6.34 5.96
CA CYS A 114 -12.08 4.90 6.18
C CYS A 114 -13.09 4.52 7.27
N ARG A 115 -13.05 5.18 8.44
CA ARG A 115 -14.02 4.93 9.53
C ARG A 115 -15.45 5.11 9.04
N TYR A 116 -15.75 6.25 8.41
CA TYR A 116 -17.07 6.54 7.89
C TYR A 116 -17.56 5.47 6.91
N LEU A 117 -16.72 5.06 5.94
CA LEU A 117 -17.08 4.02 4.99
C LEU A 117 -17.35 2.67 5.68
N ARG A 118 -16.55 2.30 6.68
CA ARG A 118 -16.78 1.07 7.46
C ARG A 118 -18.08 1.12 8.26
N ASP A 119 -18.41 2.27 8.84
CA ASP A 119 -19.66 2.48 9.57
C ASP A 119 -20.90 2.37 8.64
N GLU A 120 -20.75 2.76 7.36
CA GLU A 120 -21.75 2.56 6.30
C GLU A 120 -21.82 1.11 5.76
N GLY A 121 -21.01 0.20 6.30
CA GLY A 121 -20.96 -1.21 5.91
C GLY A 121 -20.13 -1.51 4.65
N GLU A 122 -19.36 -0.55 4.16
CA GLU A 122 -18.52 -0.72 2.97
C GLU A 122 -17.22 -1.46 3.29
N ASN A 123 -16.77 -2.39 2.45
CA ASN A 123 -15.38 -2.88 2.51
C ASN A 123 -14.42 -1.76 2.15
N VAL A 124 -13.33 -1.61 2.90
CA VAL A 124 -12.33 -0.56 2.66
C VAL A 124 -10.97 -1.19 2.47
N ALA A 125 -10.34 -0.87 1.33
CA ALA A 125 -8.94 -1.15 1.07
C ALA A 125 -8.11 0.11 1.28
N LEU A 126 -7.33 0.14 2.36
CA LEU A 126 -6.38 1.22 2.61
C LEU A 126 -5.01 0.86 2.03
N TYR A 127 -4.48 1.71 1.15
CA TYR A 127 -3.14 1.55 0.60
C TYR A 127 -2.08 2.04 1.60
N ILE A 128 -1.08 1.20 1.85
CA ILE A 128 0.12 1.52 2.61
C ILE A 128 1.35 1.39 1.69
N SER A 129 2.12 2.46 1.62
CA SER A 129 3.33 2.57 0.83
C SER A 129 4.51 1.84 1.47
N GLY A 130 5.31 1.16 0.65
CA GLY A 130 6.60 0.65 1.07
C GLY A 130 7.69 1.72 1.13
N PRO A 131 8.87 1.38 1.68
CA PRO A 131 9.87 2.34 2.08
C PRO A 131 10.42 3.19 0.93
N PHE A 132 10.61 2.62 -0.26
CA PHE A 132 11.13 3.39 -1.39
C PHE A 132 10.09 4.35 -1.94
N THR A 133 8.82 3.94 -2.04
CA THR A 133 7.72 4.84 -2.39
C THR A 133 7.62 6.01 -1.41
N ILE A 134 7.73 5.76 -0.09
CA ILE A 134 7.73 6.82 0.94
C ILE A 134 8.92 7.76 0.73
N MET A 135 10.15 7.21 0.68
CA MET A 135 11.36 8.01 0.53
C MET A 135 11.38 8.79 -0.78
N ASN A 136 10.79 8.29 -1.86
CA ASN A 136 10.72 8.98 -3.15
C ASN A 136 9.84 10.25 -3.12
N VAL A 137 9.03 10.46 -2.08
CA VAL A 137 8.35 11.74 -1.83
C VAL A 137 9.26 12.74 -1.12
N LEU A 138 10.23 12.25 -0.35
CA LEU A 138 11.08 13.01 0.56
C LEU A 138 12.43 13.37 -0.06
N ALA A 139 13.00 12.47 -0.86
CA ALA A 139 14.34 12.54 -1.43
C ALA A 139 14.35 12.07 -2.88
N ASP A 140 15.26 12.64 -3.69
CA ASP A 140 15.50 12.14 -5.05
C ASP A 140 16.01 10.69 -4.98
N PRO A 141 15.52 9.78 -5.84
CA PRO A 141 16.01 8.39 -5.92
C PRO A 141 17.54 8.26 -5.99
N ARG A 142 18.23 9.21 -6.63
CA ARG A 142 19.70 9.22 -6.72
C ARG A 142 20.38 9.38 -5.37
N HIS A 143 19.75 10.08 -4.41
CA HIS A 143 20.25 10.18 -3.05
C HIS A 143 19.96 8.89 -2.28
N ILE A 144 18.75 8.34 -2.40
CA ILE A 144 18.34 7.09 -1.75
C ILE A 144 19.26 5.93 -2.14
N PHE A 145 19.47 5.70 -3.44
CA PHE A 145 20.36 4.62 -3.92
C PHE A 145 21.82 4.82 -3.54
N ARG A 146 22.25 6.08 -3.41
CA ARG A 146 23.62 6.39 -2.94
C ARG A 146 23.78 6.05 -1.47
N ILE A 147 22.82 6.39 -0.62
CA ILE A 147 22.84 6.04 0.81
C ILE A 147 22.86 4.52 0.94
N PHE A 148 21.98 3.82 0.23
CA PHE A 148 21.95 2.36 0.26
C PHE A 148 23.33 1.76 -0.06
N LYS A 149 23.97 2.23 -1.13
CA LYS A 149 25.25 1.70 -1.60
C LYS A 149 26.45 2.09 -0.72
N LYS A 150 26.47 3.31 -0.18
CA LYS A 150 27.65 3.87 0.49
C LYS A 150 27.57 3.84 2.03
N SER A 151 26.37 3.69 2.58
CA SER A 151 26.09 3.83 4.00
C SER A 151 25.01 2.82 4.42
N PRO A 152 25.28 1.49 4.29
CA PRO A 152 24.28 0.45 4.54
C PRO A 152 23.74 0.48 5.98
N GLU A 153 24.56 0.83 6.98
CA GLU A 153 24.12 0.97 8.37
C GLU A 153 23.11 2.12 8.53
N ALA A 154 23.35 3.24 7.84
CA ALA A 154 22.43 4.38 7.85
C ALA A 154 21.13 4.04 7.13
N MET A 155 21.20 3.29 6.01
CA MET A 155 20.00 2.80 5.33
C MET A 155 19.21 1.84 6.21
N LYS A 156 19.88 0.94 6.94
CA LYS A 156 19.22 0.06 7.90
C LYS A 156 18.51 0.87 8.98
N ALA A 157 19.13 1.92 9.53
CA ALA A 157 18.48 2.78 10.52
C ALA A 157 17.25 3.51 9.95
N ILE A 158 17.31 3.96 8.69
CA ILE A 158 16.15 4.58 8.00
C ILE A 158 15.02 3.54 7.85
N PHE A 159 15.37 2.33 7.47
CA PHE A 159 14.45 1.20 7.37
C PHE A 159 13.82 0.83 8.70
N ASP A 160 14.60 0.76 9.78
CA ASP A 160 14.08 0.51 11.12
C ASP A 160 13.06 1.61 11.51
N LYS A 161 13.37 2.89 11.27
CA LYS A 161 12.43 4.02 11.48
C LYS A 161 11.14 3.84 10.68
N LEU A 162 11.24 3.56 9.37
CA LEU A 162 10.06 3.38 8.51
C LEU A 162 9.25 2.12 8.85
N GLN A 163 9.86 1.08 9.41
CA GLN A 163 9.12 -0.07 9.95
C GLN A 163 8.25 0.35 11.14
N GLU A 164 8.79 1.14 12.09
CA GLU A 164 8.00 1.64 13.22
C GLU A 164 6.82 2.50 12.76
N GLU A 165 7.05 3.41 11.80
CA GLU A 165 5.97 4.19 11.19
C GLU A 165 4.92 3.28 10.53
N THR A 166 5.35 2.28 9.76
CA THR A 166 4.42 1.38 9.07
C THR A 166 3.58 0.57 10.06
N LEU A 167 4.18 0.10 11.16
CA LEU A 167 3.47 -0.66 12.19
C LEU A 167 2.43 0.18 12.91
N ARG A 168 2.78 1.41 13.29
CA ARG A 168 1.81 2.35 13.86
C ARG A 168 0.68 2.66 12.89
N PHE A 169 0.99 2.80 11.59
CA PHE A 169 -0.06 3.02 10.60
C PHE A 169 -1.01 1.82 10.48
N VAL A 170 -0.48 0.59 10.51
CA VAL A 170 -1.31 -0.63 10.54
C VAL A 170 -2.22 -0.64 11.77
N GLU A 171 -1.71 -0.30 12.95
CA GLU A 171 -2.52 -0.22 14.18
C GLU A 171 -3.63 0.85 14.06
N GLU A 172 -3.31 2.06 13.61
CA GLU A 172 -4.30 3.13 13.40
C GLU A 172 -5.37 2.74 12.37
N THR A 173 -4.96 2.01 11.32
CA THR A 173 -5.84 1.50 10.28
C THR A 173 -6.85 0.49 10.84
N GLN A 174 -6.40 -0.42 11.71
CA GLN A 174 -7.30 -1.38 12.37
C GLN A 174 -8.25 -0.67 13.34
N LYS A 175 -7.83 0.39 14.04
CA LYS A 175 -8.69 1.18 14.96
C LYS A 175 -9.87 1.85 14.24
N VAL A 176 -9.75 2.13 12.95
CA VAL A 176 -10.83 2.68 12.11
C VAL A 176 -11.62 1.59 11.37
N GLY A 177 -11.34 0.31 11.65
CA GLY A 177 -12.12 -0.83 11.18
C GLY A 177 -11.84 -1.26 9.74
N VAL A 178 -10.77 -0.75 9.10
CA VAL A 178 -10.36 -1.16 7.75
C VAL A 178 -10.11 -2.66 7.73
N ASN A 179 -10.67 -3.35 6.75
CA ASN A 179 -10.59 -4.81 6.65
C ASN A 179 -9.63 -5.30 5.56
N ILE A 180 -9.15 -4.43 4.68
CA ILE A 180 -8.13 -4.76 3.69
C ILE A 180 -7.03 -3.70 3.78
N ILE A 181 -5.81 -4.11 4.10
CA ILE A 181 -4.62 -3.27 3.98
C ILE A 181 -3.90 -3.69 2.70
N SER A 182 -3.83 -2.81 1.71
CA SER A 182 -3.14 -3.04 0.44
C SER A 182 -1.72 -2.49 0.54
N TYR A 183 -0.72 -3.36 0.62
CA TYR A 183 0.68 -2.94 0.73
C TYR A 183 1.39 -2.96 -0.62
N GLY A 184 2.12 -1.88 -0.95
CA GLY A 184 2.94 -1.86 -2.17
C GLY A 184 4.11 -0.88 -2.13
N ASP A 185 5.22 -1.29 -2.73
CA ASP A 185 6.39 -0.44 -2.97
C ASP A 185 6.68 -0.35 -4.47
N SER A 186 6.12 0.66 -5.13
CA SER A 186 6.26 0.83 -6.58
C SER A 186 7.68 1.21 -6.98
N THR A 187 8.37 1.99 -6.15
CA THR A 187 9.74 2.44 -6.39
C THR A 187 10.76 1.37 -5.99
N GLY A 188 10.42 0.50 -5.03
CA GLY A 188 11.24 -0.62 -4.57
C GLY A 188 11.12 -1.90 -5.41
N GLY A 189 10.51 -1.85 -6.60
CA GLY A 189 10.30 -3.02 -7.45
C GLY A 189 11.59 -3.61 -8.02
N LEU A 190 11.57 -4.93 -8.33
CA LEU A 190 12.71 -5.64 -8.92
C LEU A 190 13.26 -4.98 -10.19
N ASN A 191 12.37 -4.42 -11.01
CA ASN A 191 12.72 -3.71 -12.25
C ASN A 191 13.52 -2.43 -12.03
N ILE A 192 13.52 -1.87 -10.82
CA ILE A 192 14.26 -0.66 -10.45
C ILE A 192 15.51 -1.03 -9.65
N LEU A 193 15.35 -1.87 -8.61
CA LEU A 193 16.43 -2.21 -7.70
C LEU A 193 17.43 -3.21 -8.30
N GLY A 194 16.96 -4.08 -9.20
CA GLY A 194 17.68 -5.27 -9.60
C GLY A 194 17.69 -6.36 -8.53
N PRO A 195 18.10 -7.60 -8.87
CA PRO A 195 17.90 -8.78 -8.04
C PRO A 195 18.65 -8.74 -6.70
N LYS A 196 19.92 -8.30 -6.71
CA LYS A 196 20.75 -8.28 -5.50
C LYS A 196 20.20 -7.33 -4.43
N LEU A 197 19.82 -6.13 -4.86
CA LEU A 197 19.30 -5.12 -3.95
C LEU A 197 17.88 -5.47 -3.49
N ALA A 198 17.06 -6.05 -4.36
CA ALA A 198 15.74 -6.54 -3.97
C ALA A 198 15.82 -7.65 -2.90
N GLU A 199 16.76 -8.58 -3.04
CA GLU A 199 17.02 -9.62 -2.03
C GLU A 199 17.44 -9.02 -0.69
N GLU A 200 18.38 -8.07 -0.71
CA GLU A 200 18.82 -7.38 0.50
C GLU A 200 17.67 -6.63 1.20
N VAL A 201 16.84 -5.91 0.44
CA VAL A 201 15.64 -5.23 0.96
C VAL A 201 14.66 -6.21 1.59
N VAL A 202 14.48 -7.40 1.01
CA VAL A 202 13.63 -8.42 1.62
C VAL A 202 14.16 -8.85 2.98
N GLU A 203 15.47 -9.11 3.08
CA GLU A 203 16.12 -9.54 4.32
C GLU A 203 16.06 -8.48 5.42
N ILE A 204 16.36 -7.23 5.09
CA ILE A 204 16.55 -6.18 6.11
C ILE A 204 15.30 -5.34 6.39
N PHE A 205 14.31 -5.34 5.49
CA PHE A 205 13.07 -4.57 5.65
C PHE A 205 11.81 -5.42 5.52
N THR A 206 11.57 -6.01 4.35
CA THR A 206 10.24 -6.55 4.01
C THR A 206 9.84 -7.72 4.90
N TYR A 207 10.70 -8.72 5.05
CA TYR A 207 10.41 -9.90 5.85
C TYR A 207 10.32 -9.58 7.36
N PRO A 208 11.27 -8.83 7.97
CA PRO A 208 11.14 -8.38 9.36
C PRO A 208 9.86 -7.58 9.63
N LEU A 209 9.49 -6.65 8.74
CA LEU A 209 8.26 -5.88 8.85
C LEU A 209 7.04 -6.80 8.89
N PHE A 210 6.92 -7.74 7.95
CA PHE A 210 5.74 -8.60 7.90
C PHE A 210 5.69 -9.62 9.04
N LYS A 211 6.82 -10.09 9.56
CA LYS A 211 6.85 -10.90 10.81
C LYS A 211 6.33 -10.11 12.02
N ARG A 212 6.49 -8.78 12.03
CA ARG A 212 5.95 -7.91 13.09
C ARG A 212 4.46 -7.62 12.84
N ILE A 213 4.08 -7.32 11.60
CA ILE A 213 2.66 -7.14 11.23
C ILE A 213 1.85 -8.40 11.54
N GLU A 214 2.36 -9.60 11.24
CA GLU A 214 1.71 -10.89 11.51
C GLU A 214 1.25 -11.02 12.98
N LYS A 215 1.99 -10.42 13.92
CA LYS A 215 1.70 -10.49 15.37
C LYS A 215 0.65 -9.49 15.84
N ILE A 216 0.48 -8.38 15.12
CA ILE A 216 -0.43 -7.28 15.52
C ILE A 216 -1.70 -7.22 14.67
N LEU A 217 -1.74 -7.92 13.54
CA LEU A 217 -2.88 -7.95 12.66
C LEU A 217 -3.99 -8.81 13.29
N ASP A 218 -5.18 -8.25 13.41
CA ASP A 218 -6.36 -8.92 13.95
C ASP A 218 -6.96 -9.91 12.95
N ASP A 219 -7.96 -10.68 13.38
CA ASP A 219 -8.61 -11.69 12.53
C ASP A 219 -9.66 -11.10 11.58
N LYS A 220 -9.88 -9.78 11.61
CA LYS A 220 -10.86 -9.07 10.77
C LYS A 220 -10.21 -8.36 9.59
N THR A 221 -8.89 -8.24 9.61
CA THR A 221 -8.09 -7.49 8.65
C THR A 221 -7.16 -8.41 7.88
N ILE A 222 -7.17 -8.29 6.56
CA ILE A 222 -6.21 -8.98 5.70
C ILE A 222 -5.16 -8.00 5.16
N LEU A 223 -3.89 -8.40 5.17
CA LEU A 223 -2.84 -7.67 4.44
C LEU A 223 -2.71 -8.26 3.02
N LEU A 224 -3.20 -7.53 2.04
CA LEU A 224 -3.06 -7.85 0.62
C LEU A 224 -1.76 -7.25 0.09
N LEU A 225 -0.79 -8.12 -0.14
CA LEU A 225 0.51 -7.77 -0.68
C LEU A 225 0.44 -7.55 -2.19
N CYS A 226 1.11 -6.50 -2.67
CA CYS A 226 1.44 -6.37 -4.08
C CYS A 226 2.12 -7.66 -4.58
N PRO A 227 1.73 -8.22 -5.74
CA PRO A 227 2.35 -9.44 -6.26
C PRO A 227 3.87 -9.36 -6.41
N LYS A 228 4.43 -8.17 -6.70
CA LYS A 228 5.90 -7.95 -6.73
C LYS A 228 6.53 -8.25 -5.37
N THR A 229 5.91 -7.79 -4.28
CA THR A 229 6.35 -8.06 -2.91
C THR A 229 6.19 -9.54 -2.55
N THR A 230 5.07 -10.15 -2.93
CA THR A 230 4.84 -11.58 -2.71
C THR A 230 5.89 -12.43 -3.41
N PHE A 231 6.18 -12.17 -4.69
CA PHE A 231 7.20 -12.89 -5.45
C PHE A 231 8.62 -12.64 -4.94
N ALA A 232 8.90 -11.46 -4.37
CA ALA A 232 10.17 -11.21 -3.68
C ALA A 232 10.33 -12.11 -2.45
N LEU A 233 9.29 -12.25 -1.60
CA LEU A 233 9.31 -13.14 -0.44
C LEU A 233 9.44 -14.62 -0.84
N LEU A 234 8.72 -15.06 -1.88
CA LEU A 234 8.80 -16.44 -2.38
C LEU A 234 10.15 -16.73 -3.03
N GLY A 235 10.69 -15.76 -3.78
CA GLY A 235 11.96 -15.87 -4.50
C GLY A 235 13.18 -15.89 -3.59
N THR A 236 13.02 -15.44 -2.33
CA THR A 236 14.04 -15.43 -1.27
C THR A 236 13.79 -16.50 -0.20
N ASP A 237 12.85 -17.42 -0.45
CA ASP A 237 12.48 -18.49 0.48
C ASP A 237 12.08 -17.97 1.90
N LYS A 238 11.46 -16.79 1.95
CA LYS A 238 10.88 -16.19 3.18
C LYS A 238 9.39 -16.43 3.34
N ALA A 239 8.75 -16.91 2.28
CA ALA A 239 7.34 -17.27 2.30
C ALA A 239 7.06 -18.48 1.41
N ARG A 240 5.86 -19.03 1.56
CA ARG A 240 5.29 -20.03 0.66
C ARG A 240 3.81 -19.77 0.43
N TRP A 241 3.30 -20.29 -0.68
CA TRP A 241 1.86 -20.35 -0.91
C TRP A 241 1.21 -21.40 -0.02
N LYS A 242 0.00 -21.10 0.44
CA LYS A 242 -0.95 -22.06 1.01
C LYS A 242 -2.28 -21.86 0.32
N ASP A 243 -2.80 -22.94 -0.26
CA ASP A 243 -4.09 -22.92 -0.95
C ASP A 243 -5.21 -23.01 0.10
N VAL A 244 -6.27 -22.22 -0.09
CA VAL A 244 -7.51 -22.27 0.69
C VAL A 244 -8.66 -22.44 -0.30
N ASP A 245 -9.43 -23.52 -0.12
CA ASP A 245 -10.57 -23.85 -0.97
C ASP A 245 -11.86 -23.26 -0.39
N LEU A 246 -12.46 -22.32 -1.12
CA LEU A 246 -13.72 -21.66 -0.75
C LEU A 246 -14.96 -22.39 -1.29
N GLY A 247 -14.76 -23.53 -1.97
CA GLY A 247 -15.79 -24.42 -2.47
C GLY A 247 -16.64 -23.87 -3.61
N ARG A 248 -16.38 -22.64 -4.08
CA ARG A 248 -17.17 -21.99 -5.13
C ARG A 248 -16.38 -20.91 -5.89
N PRO A 249 -16.73 -20.66 -7.16
CA PRO A 249 -16.16 -19.54 -7.90
C PRO A 249 -16.51 -18.21 -7.24
N ILE A 250 -15.52 -17.31 -7.13
CA ILE A 250 -15.65 -16.05 -6.39
C ILE A 250 -14.70 -14.98 -6.96
N LYS A 251 -15.02 -13.69 -6.79
CA LYS A 251 -14.06 -12.62 -7.14
C LYS A 251 -12.90 -12.65 -6.15
N TYR A 252 -11.70 -12.37 -6.64
CA TYR A 252 -10.50 -12.44 -5.83
C TYR A 252 -10.52 -11.55 -4.58
N VAL A 253 -11.01 -10.31 -4.69
CA VAL A 253 -11.05 -9.41 -3.53
C VAL A 253 -12.11 -9.82 -2.51
N GLU A 254 -13.22 -10.43 -2.96
CA GLU A 254 -14.20 -11.02 -2.03
C GLU A 254 -13.56 -12.20 -1.29
N ALA A 255 -12.85 -13.08 -2.00
CA ALA A 255 -12.09 -14.16 -1.40
C ALA A 255 -11.04 -13.68 -0.39
N CYS A 256 -10.34 -12.57 -0.68
CA CYS A 256 -9.39 -11.96 0.26
C CYS A 256 -10.05 -11.58 1.60
N VAL A 257 -11.29 -11.08 1.56
CA VAL A 257 -12.06 -10.74 2.77
C VAL A 257 -12.57 -11.98 3.48
N GLU A 258 -13.02 -13.00 2.74
CA GLU A 258 -13.53 -14.25 3.33
C GLU A 258 -12.46 -15.07 4.06
N VAL A 259 -11.20 -15.00 3.63
CA VAL A 259 -10.09 -15.68 4.32
C VAL A 259 -9.49 -14.88 5.48
N ALA A 260 -10.03 -13.69 5.78
CA ALA A 260 -9.64 -12.97 6.99
C ALA A 260 -9.92 -13.87 8.22
N GLY A 261 -8.92 -14.01 9.10
CA GLY A 261 -8.96 -14.90 10.27
C GLY A 261 -8.46 -16.32 9.99
N GLU A 262 -8.53 -16.82 8.75
CA GLU A 262 -7.84 -18.05 8.34
C GLU A 262 -6.40 -17.77 7.88
N ALA A 263 -6.19 -16.60 7.27
CA ALA A 263 -4.89 -16.10 6.84
C ALA A 263 -4.70 -14.63 7.21
N LYS A 264 -3.43 -14.23 7.34
CA LYS A 264 -3.03 -12.83 7.55
C LYS A 264 -2.58 -12.14 6.27
N PHE A 265 -2.05 -12.92 5.31
CA PHE A 265 -1.48 -12.41 4.07
C PHE A 265 -2.06 -13.11 2.84
N VAL A 266 -2.35 -12.32 1.82
CA VAL A 266 -2.72 -12.74 0.46
C VAL A 266 -1.94 -11.89 -0.53
N GLY A 267 -1.83 -12.31 -1.79
CA GLY A 267 -1.06 -11.51 -2.76
C GLY A 267 -0.72 -12.20 -4.06
N GLU A 268 -1.58 -13.14 -4.52
CA GLU A 268 -1.39 -13.78 -5.84
C GLU A 268 -1.77 -12.87 -7.01
N MET A 269 -2.64 -11.89 -6.76
CA MET A 269 -3.07 -10.93 -7.76
C MET A 269 -3.15 -9.51 -7.20
N CYS A 270 -2.96 -8.52 -8.07
CA CYS A 270 -3.08 -7.11 -7.73
C CYS A 270 -4.54 -6.73 -7.47
N ILE A 271 -4.79 -5.97 -6.40
CA ILE A 271 -6.14 -5.47 -6.05
C ILE A 271 -6.79 -4.65 -7.17
N LYS A 272 -5.97 -4.01 -8.02
CA LYS A 272 -6.43 -3.22 -9.17
C LYS A 272 -7.03 -4.09 -10.29
N ASN A 273 -6.77 -5.40 -10.28
CA ASN A 273 -7.44 -6.36 -11.16
C ASN A 273 -8.83 -6.70 -10.63
N LYS A 274 -9.74 -5.72 -10.69
CA LYS A 274 -11.12 -5.81 -10.15
C LYS A 274 -11.96 -6.93 -10.80
N GLY A 275 -11.55 -7.39 -11.99
CA GLY A 275 -12.20 -8.48 -12.73
C GLY A 275 -11.61 -9.86 -12.47
N PHE A 276 -10.56 -9.99 -11.65
CA PHE A 276 -9.95 -11.30 -11.41
C PHE A 276 -10.89 -12.22 -10.64
N PHE A 277 -11.10 -13.41 -11.21
CA PHE A 277 -12.10 -14.36 -10.76
C PHE A 277 -11.47 -15.73 -10.54
N LEU A 278 -11.61 -16.26 -9.33
CA LEU A 278 -11.10 -17.57 -8.94
C LEU A 278 -12.08 -18.65 -9.40
N LYS A 279 -11.94 -19.12 -10.63
CA LYS A 279 -12.89 -20.07 -11.24
C LYS A 279 -13.00 -21.41 -10.51
N ASN A 280 -11.91 -21.86 -9.88
CA ASN A 280 -11.85 -23.09 -9.10
C ASN A 280 -12.19 -22.87 -7.62
N GLY A 281 -12.43 -21.63 -7.19
CA GLY A 281 -12.69 -21.30 -5.79
C GLY A 281 -11.47 -21.40 -4.86
N VAL A 282 -10.26 -21.58 -5.41
CA VAL A 282 -9.04 -21.69 -4.60
C VAL A 282 -8.29 -20.37 -4.60
N ILE A 283 -8.13 -19.77 -3.43
CA ILE A 283 -7.28 -18.58 -3.23
C ILE A 283 -5.91 -19.01 -2.69
N LYS A 284 -4.86 -18.35 -3.16
CA LYS A 284 -3.50 -18.53 -2.63
C LYS A 284 -3.18 -17.51 -1.55
N THR A 285 -3.09 -18.00 -0.32
CA THR A 285 -2.63 -17.24 0.85
C THR A 285 -1.11 -17.32 0.99
N VAL A 286 -0.49 -16.33 1.62
CA VAL A 286 0.95 -16.26 1.84
C VAL A 286 1.25 -16.63 3.29
N THR A 287 2.05 -17.67 3.49
CA THR A 287 2.56 -18.04 4.82
C THR A 287 4.03 -17.64 4.90
N LEU A 288 4.38 -16.79 5.87
CA LEU A 288 5.77 -16.45 6.16
C LEU A 288 6.46 -17.67 6.80
N LEU A 289 7.72 -17.90 6.43
CA LEU A 289 8.56 -18.97 7.00
C LEU A 289 9.26 -18.53 8.28
#